data_AF-A0A6I4N4K0-F1
#
_entry.id   AF-A0A6I4N4K0-F1
#
_cell.length_a   1.000
_cell.length_b   1.000
_cell.length_c   1.000
_cell.angle_alpha   90.00
_cell.angle_beta   90.00
_cell.angle_gamma   90.00
#
_symmetry.space_group_name_H-M   'P 1'
#
loop_
_entity.id
_entity.type
_entity.pdbx_description
1 polymer ?
#
loop_
_entity_poly.entity_id
_entity_poly.type
_entity_poly.pdbx_seq_one_letter_code
_entity_poly.pdbx_strand_id
1 'polypeptide(L)'
;MGHVISDAMEHRYKDGHPYKNYNLSKQGEGMFWASVINPNREDDPEATSCDRQPFWVDEGQTPAEPMAASPEILAQYAYDELPVPGTEIKMAPRGTSTVNLPTWVWLDKGRFKKVSVTASLPGTGLSATTTAEPESLRIEPGTADAEVYPASGSCSLAKRGGGIGEPYARGKANRVPPCGVTYMRSPGANATYALRGTLTWKISWSSSTGEGGTLPPGSFGATQRIPVQEIQSVNR
;
A
#
# COMPACT_ATOMS: atom_id res chain seq x y z
N MET A 1 8.03 20.58 38.15
CA MET A 1 8.95 20.01 37.13
C MET A 1 8.93 20.79 35.81
N GLY A 2 7.76 21.26 35.34
CA GLY A 2 7.68 22.08 34.11
C GLY A 2 8.45 23.41 34.11
N HIS A 3 8.51 24.12 35.25
CA HIS A 3 9.24 25.39 35.34
C HIS A 3 10.76 25.21 35.12
N VAL A 4 11.36 24.19 35.74
CA VAL A 4 12.80 23.89 35.63
C VAL A 4 13.20 23.45 34.22
N ILE A 5 12.31 22.73 33.51
CA ILE A 5 12.53 22.33 32.11
C ILE A 5 12.46 23.55 31.19
N SER A 6 11.51 24.46 31.42
CA SER A 6 11.40 25.72 30.69
C SER A 6 12.65 26.59 30.86
N ASP A 7 13.13 26.75 32.10
CA ASP A 7 14.31 27.57 32.42
C ASP A 7 15.60 26.99 31.79
N ALA A 8 15.72 25.67 31.74
CA ALA A 8 16.85 24.98 31.10
C ALA A 8 16.85 25.13 29.57
N MET A 9 15.66 25.10 28.94
CA MET A 9 15.52 25.35 27.50
C MET A 9 15.83 26.81 27.16
N GLU A 10 15.31 27.77 27.92
CA GLU A 10 15.64 29.18 27.71
C GLU A 10 17.14 29.43 27.81
N HIS A 11 17.81 28.92 28.84
CA HIS A 11 19.25 29.09 28.98
C HIS A 11 20.04 28.49 27.81
N ARG A 12 19.61 27.35 27.24
CA ARG A 12 20.34 26.71 26.13
C ARG A 12 20.21 27.48 24.81
N TYR A 13 19.02 27.98 24.50
CA TYR A 13 18.72 28.56 23.18
C TYR A 13 18.79 30.09 23.14
N LYS A 14 18.49 30.76 24.25
CA LYS A 14 18.46 32.22 24.35
C LYS A 14 19.79 32.79 24.84
N ASP A 15 20.34 32.22 25.91
CA ASP A 15 21.40 32.87 26.71
C ASP A 15 22.75 32.13 26.72
N GLY A 16 22.87 30.95 26.10
CA GLY A 16 23.96 29.99 26.37
C GLY A 16 24.89 29.61 25.21
N HIS A 17 25.79 28.67 25.49
CA HIS A 17 26.58 27.95 24.47
C HIS A 17 25.88 26.61 24.17
N PRO A 18 25.62 26.24 22.90
CA PRO A 18 26.17 26.84 21.69
C PRO A 18 25.30 27.92 21.01
N TYR A 19 24.09 28.23 21.52
CA TYR A 19 23.13 29.09 20.81
C TYR A 19 22.80 30.38 21.54
N LYS A 20 22.83 31.50 20.79
CA LYS A 20 22.45 32.82 21.28
C LYS A 20 21.19 33.30 20.59
N ASN A 21 20.21 33.77 21.36
CA ASN A 21 18.95 34.34 20.88
C ASN A 21 18.29 33.51 19.76
N TYR A 22 18.21 32.19 19.97
CA TYR A 22 17.62 31.22 19.03
C TYR A 22 18.21 31.30 17.62
N ASN A 23 19.50 31.65 17.49
CA ASN A 23 20.15 31.89 16.21
C ASN A 23 19.36 32.83 15.28
N LEU A 24 18.56 33.76 15.81
CA LEU A 24 17.76 34.69 14.99
C LEU A 24 18.60 35.52 14.02
N SER A 25 19.87 35.78 14.34
CA SER A 25 20.81 36.44 13.43
C SER A 25 21.18 35.61 12.18
N LYS A 26 20.89 34.31 12.19
CA LYS A 26 21.13 33.35 11.10
C LYS A 26 19.82 32.95 10.40
N GLN A 27 18.77 33.75 10.55
CA GLN A 27 17.48 33.45 9.92
C GLN A 27 17.63 33.36 8.40
N GLY A 28 17.18 32.24 7.82
CA GLY A 28 17.35 31.94 6.39
C GLY A 28 18.69 31.28 6.04
N GLU A 29 19.60 31.10 6.99
CA GLU A 29 20.85 30.34 6.79
C GLU A 29 20.76 28.90 7.31
N GLY A 30 19.59 28.49 7.81
CA GLY A 30 19.37 27.19 8.42
C GLY A 30 18.10 27.11 9.26
N MET A 31 17.96 26.03 10.00
CA MET A 31 16.81 25.77 10.87
C MET A 31 17.17 24.89 12.06
N PHE A 32 16.37 24.99 13.12
CA PHE A 32 16.41 24.00 14.19
C PHE A 32 15.71 22.72 13.76
N TRP A 33 16.38 21.60 13.98
CA TRP A 33 15.83 20.26 13.81
C TRP A 33 15.43 19.72 15.17
N ALA A 34 14.29 19.02 15.21
CA ALA A 34 13.77 18.39 16.42
C ALA A 34 13.20 17.01 16.07
N SER A 35 13.12 16.14 17.07
CA SER A 35 12.46 14.85 16.96
C SER A 35 10.95 15.03 16.73
N VAL A 36 10.40 14.28 15.78
CA VAL A 36 8.95 14.18 15.56
C VAL A 36 8.63 12.69 15.43
N ILE A 37 7.52 12.28 16.05
CA ILE A 37 7.02 10.92 15.96
C ILE A 37 6.05 10.85 14.77
N ASN A 38 6.26 9.86 13.89
CA ASN A 38 5.28 9.55 12.84
C ASN A 38 4.03 8.93 13.52
N PRO A 39 2.85 9.57 13.42
CA PRO A 39 1.63 9.07 14.08
C PRO A 39 1.21 7.67 13.59
N ASN A 40 1.59 7.28 12.38
CA ASN A 40 1.33 5.94 11.83
C ASN A 40 2.28 4.86 12.37
N ARG A 41 3.27 5.24 13.19
CA ARG A 41 4.29 4.36 13.76
C ARG A 41 4.51 4.61 15.26
N GLU A 42 3.52 5.11 15.99
CA GLU A 42 3.66 5.37 17.43
C GLU A 42 4.00 4.12 18.25
N ASP A 43 3.55 2.94 17.80
CA ASP A 43 3.81 1.65 18.44
C ASP A 43 5.18 1.05 18.11
N ASP A 44 5.93 1.68 17.19
CA ASP A 44 7.29 1.27 16.82
C ASP A 44 8.25 1.65 17.98
N PRO A 45 8.95 0.68 18.63
CA PRO A 45 9.87 0.98 19.73
C PRO A 45 10.93 2.02 19.35
N GLU A 46 11.33 2.05 18.09
CA GLU A 46 12.31 2.98 17.54
C GLU A 46 11.74 4.39 17.33
N ALA A 47 10.42 4.59 17.32
CA ALA A 47 9.79 5.90 17.09
C ALA A 47 10.18 6.96 18.13
N THR A 48 10.57 6.53 19.33
CA THR A 48 11.01 7.43 20.42
C THR A 48 12.53 7.52 20.57
N SER A 49 13.29 6.85 19.70
CA SER A 49 14.76 6.79 19.82
C SER A 49 15.47 8.08 19.40
N CYS A 50 14.77 9.01 18.73
CA CYS A 50 15.21 10.39 18.54
C CYS A 50 15.01 11.19 19.84
N ASP A 51 16.00 11.20 20.74
CA ASP A 51 15.94 11.88 22.04
C ASP A 51 16.76 13.19 22.12
N ARG A 52 17.48 13.52 21.04
CA ARG A 52 18.34 14.71 20.98
C ARG A 52 17.50 15.99 21.06
N GLN A 53 17.85 16.86 22.00
CA GLN A 53 17.29 18.21 22.09
C GLN A 53 17.45 18.98 20.78
N PRO A 54 16.50 19.87 20.42
CA PRO A 54 16.57 20.62 19.17
C PRO A 54 17.94 21.26 18.93
N PHE A 55 18.42 21.21 17.70
CA PHE A 55 19.75 21.71 17.35
C PHE A 55 19.75 22.36 15.97
N TRP A 56 20.60 23.36 15.81
CA TRP A 56 20.73 24.11 14.56
C TRP A 56 21.47 23.31 13.49
N VAL A 57 20.97 23.34 12.27
CA VAL A 57 21.63 22.84 11.05
C VAL A 57 21.53 23.90 9.98
N ASP A 58 22.64 24.14 9.28
CA ASP A 58 22.72 25.12 8.21
C ASP A 58 21.90 24.66 6.98
N GLU A 59 21.46 25.61 6.17
CA GLU A 59 20.63 25.35 5.00
C GLU A 59 21.32 24.37 4.02
N GLY A 60 20.53 23.46 3.46
CA GLY A 60 21.02 22.44 2.51
C GLY A 60 21.80 21.28 3.14
N GLN A 61 21.94 21.24 4.47
CA GLN A 61 22.55 20.10 5.17
C GLN A 61 21.50 19.18 5.78
N THR A 62 21.69 17.87 5.60
CA THR A 62 20.99 16.85 6.38
C THR A 62 21.78 16.59 7.66
N PRO A 63 21.16 16.63 8.86
CA PRO A 63 21.86 16.30 10.09
C PRO A 63 22.50 14.92 10.04
N ALA A 64 23.70 14.77 10.61
CA ALA A 64 24.36 13.47 10.79
C ALA A 64 23.74 12.69 11.98
N GLU A 65 22.41 12.57 11.99
CA GLU A 65 21.65 11.77 12.95
C GLU A 65 21.12 10.50 12.25
N PRO A 66 21.13 9.33 12.91
CA PRO A 66 20.71 8.07 12.29
C PRO A 66 19.32 8.08 11.66
N MET A 67 18.39 8.88 12.20
CA MET A 67 17.02 9.04 11.68
C MET A 67 16.72 10.48 11.25
N ALA A 68 17.75 11.26 10.89
CA ALA A 68 17.51 12.54 10.24
C ALA A 68 16.68 12.32 8.97
N ALA A 69 15.72 13.21 8.72
CA ALA A 69 14.88 13.12 7.53
C ALA A 69 15.75 13.08 6.27
N SER A 70 15.83 11.89 5.68
CA SER A 70 16.53 11.60 4.43
C SER A 70 15.50 11.37 3.31
N PRO A 71 15.92 11.35 2.03
CA PRO A 71 15.05 10.93 0.95
C PRO A 71 14.35 9.59 1.18
N GLU A 72 15.07 8.61 1.76
CA GLU A 72 14.49 7.31 2.09
C GLU A 72 13.45 7.40 3.22
N ILE A 73 13.71 8.16 4.28
CA ILE A 73 12.71 8.37 5.35
C ILE A 73 11.47 9.10 4.81
N LEU A 74 11.65 10.10 3.94
CA LEU A 74 10.53 10.76 3.28
C LEU A 74 9.75 9.77 2.39
N ALA A 75 10.42 8.83 1.73
CA ALA A 75 9.75 7.80 0.93
C ALA A 75 8.94 6.84 1.81
N GLN A 76 9.48 6.44 2.97
CA GLN A 76 8.77 5.61 3.95
C GLN A 76 7.59 6.35 4.58
N TYR A 77 7.73 7.65 4.85
CA TYR A 77 6.63 8.48 5.31
C TYR A 77 5.51 8.58 4.25
N ALA A 78 5.88 8.83 2.99
CA ALA A 78 4.92 8.82 1.88
C ALA A 78 4.29 7.43 1.64
N TYR A 79 5.00 6.35 1.98
CA TYR A 79 4.49 4.98 1.89
C TYR A 79 3.36 4.72 2.88
N ASP A 80 3.52 5.16 4.13
CA ASP A 80 2.51 5.00 5.18
C ASP A 80 1.21 5.79 4.85
N GLU A 81 1.31 6.83 4.01
CA GLU A 81 0.20 7.68 3.56
C GLU A 81 -0.40 7.27 2.19
N LEU A 82 0.04 6.15 1.59
CA LEU A 82 -0.47 5.74 0.28
C LEU A 82 -1.98 5.42 0.33
N PRO A 83 -2.82 6.07 -0.50
CA PRO A 83 -4.27 5.84 -0.50
C PRO A 83 -4.62 4.60 -1.34
N VAL A 84 -4.16 3.43 -0.92
CA VAL A 84 -4.41 2.18 -1.65
C VAL A 84 -5.88 1.77 -1.46
N PRO A 85 -6.67 1.66 -2.54
CA PRO A 85 -8.08 1.28 -2.42
C PRO A 85 -8.20 -0.20 -2.01
N GLY A 86 -9.20 -0.50 -1.18
CA GLY A 86 -9.58 -1.88 -0.89
C GLY A 86 -9.95 -2.67 -2.14
N THR A 87 -9.70 -3.98 -2.11
CA THR A 87 -9.94 -4.88 -3.24
C THR A 87 -11.42 -5.20 -3.39
N GLU A 88 -11.99 -4.93 -4.56
CA GLU A 88 -13.34 -5.37 -4.93
C GLU A 88 -13.28 -6.16 -6.23
N ILE A 89 -13.61 -7.43 -6.14
CA ILE A 89 -13.56 -8.37 -7.25
C ILE A 89 -14.88 -8.29 -8.01
N LYS A 90 -14.80 -8.20 -9.34
CA LYS A 90 -15.96 -8.41 -10.21
C LYS A 90 -15.95 -9.83 -10.73
N MET A 91 -17.14 -10.42 -10.83
CA MET A 91 -17.27 -11.78 -11.32
C MET A 91 -18.49 -12.00 -12.24
N ALA A 92 -18.41 -13.04 -13.06
CA ALA A 92 -19.51 -13.56 -13.87
C ALA A 92 -19.56 -15.10 -13.76
N PRO A 93 -20.73 -15.70 -13.44
CA PRO A 93 -21.96 -15.02 -13.03
C PRO A 93 -21.78 -14.21 -11.73
N ARG A 94 -22.56 -13.14 -11.55
CA ARG A 94 -22.50 -12.31 -10.32
C ARG A 94 -23.10 -13.00 -9.09
N GLY A 95 -23.99 -13.98 -9.32
CA GLY A 95 -24.68 -14.73 -8.28
C GLY A 95 -24.13 -16.15 -8.18
N THR A 96 -25.00 -17.12 -8.40
CA THR A 96 -24.69 -18.54 -8.29
C THR A 96 -23.80 -19.02 -9.43
N SER A 97 -22.65 -19.59 -9.07
CA SER A 97 -21.80 -20.36 -9.98
C SER A 97 -22.35 -21.77 -10.13
N THR A 98 -22.07 -22.42 -11.25
CA THR A 98 -22.48 -23.81 -11.49
C THR A 98 -21.25 -24.70 -11.50
N VAL A 99 -21.35 -25.89 -10.90
CA VAL A 99 -20.30 -26.91 -10.95
C VAL A 99 -19.90 -27.19 -12.41
N ASN A 100 -18.61 -27.35 -12.65
CA ASN A 100 -17.98 -27.57 -13.97
C ASN A 100 -18.13 -26.41 -14.97
N LEU A 101 -18.63 -25.22 -14.56
CA LEU A 101 -18.63 -24.03 -15.40
C LEU A 101 -17.70 -22.94 -14.83
N PRO A 102 -16.92 -22.26 -15.70
CA PRO A 102 -15.97 -21.25 -15.25
C PRO A 102 -16.68 -20.00 -14.76
N THR A 103 -16.27 -19.56 -13.58
CA THR A 103 -16.59 -18.26 -13.00
C THR A 103 -15.47 -17.29 -13.35
N TRP A 104 -15.78 -16.29 -14.17
CA TRP A 104 -14.83 -15.26 -14.58
C TRP A 104 -14.62 -14.27 -13.45
N VAL A 105 -13.38 -13.82 -13.28
CA VAL A 105 -12.97 -12.85 -12.25
C VAL A 105 -12.14 -11.74 -12.90
N TRP A 106 -12.40 -10.49 -12.53
CA TRP A 106 -11.59 -9.35 -12.98
C TRP A 106 -11.69 -8.18 -12.00
N LEU A 107 -10.77 -7.23 -12.14
CA LEU A 107 -10.82 -5.96 -11.42
C LEU A 107 -11.31 -4.83 -12.32
N ASP A 108 -11.95 -3.83 -11.71
CA ASP A 108 -12.35 -2.62 -12.40
C ASP A 108 -11.12 -1.72 -12.65
N LYS A 109 -10.71 -1.62 -13.92
CA LYS A 109 -9.60 -0.77 -14.38
C LYS A 109 -9.77 0.70 -13.99
N GLY A 110 -10.99 1.17 -13.78
CA GLY A 110 -11.26 2.53 -13.33
C GLY A 110 -10.77 2.80 -11.90
N ARG A 111 -10.78 1.76 -11.05
CA ARG A 111 -10.51 1.85 -9.61
C ARG A 111 -9.09 1.49 -9.22
N PHE A 112 -8.50 0.48 -9.87
CA PHE A 112 -7.18 -0.03 -9.51
C PHE A 112 -6.13 0.54 -10.48
N LYS A 113 -5.68 1.75 -10.18
CA LYS A 113 -4.67 2.50 -10.95
C LYS A 113 -3.46 2.80 -10.09
N LYS A 114 -2.36 3.18 -10.74
CA LYS A 114 -1.19 3.73 -10.07
C LYS A 114 -1.60 4.92 -9.20
N VAL A 115 -1.14 4.93 -7.95
CA VAL A 115 -1.28 6.04 -7.01
C VAL A 115 0.09 6.44 -6.51
N SER A 116 0.28 7.73 -6.24
CA SER A 116 1.54 8.25 -5.76
C SER A 116 1.31 9.32 -4.69
N VAL A 117 2.22 9.37 -3.71
CA VAL A 117 2.26 10.38 -2.65
C VAL A 117 3.68 10.95 -2.62
N THR A 118 3.78 12.26 -2.45
CA THR A 118 5.07 12.95 -2.31
C THR A 118 5.17 13.52 -0.91
N ALA A 119 6.18 13.09 -0.16
CA ALA A 119 6.60 13.75 1.07
C ALA A 119 7.70 14.75 0.74
N SER A 120 7.64 15.94 1.34
CA SER A 120 8.67 16.97 1.19
C SER A 120 9.02 17.56 2.55
N LEU A 121 10.28 17.99 2.68
CA LEU A 121 10.75 18.74 3.82
C LEU A 121 10.86 20.23 3.42
N PRO A 122 10.02 21.11 3.98
CA PRO A 122 10.05 22.52 3.64
C PRO A 122 11.40 23.17 3.94
N GLY A 123 11.85 24.08 3.08
CA GLY A 123 13.09 24.84 3.27
C GLY A 123 14.38 24.09 2.95
N THR A 124 14.32 22.81 2.54
CA THR A 124 15.53 22.03 2.20
C THR A 124 15.58 21.57 0.74
N GLY A 125 14.46 21.64 0.01
CA GLY A 125 14.34 21.08 -1.34
C GLY A 125 14.32 19.55 -1.39
N LEU A 126 14.36 18.88 -0.23
CA LEU A 126 14.25 17.42 -0.15
C LEU A 126 12.80 16.99 -0.34
N SER A 127 12.60 16.02 -1.23
CA SER A 127 11.32 15.35 -1.42
C SER A 127 11.53 13.93 -1.90
N ALA A 128 10.57 13.06 -1.58
CA ALA A 128 10.49 11.71 -2.11
C ALA A 128 9.05 11.41 -2.52
N THR A 129 8.90 10.85 -3.72
CA THR A 129 7.63 10.40 -4.27
C THR A 129 7.59 8.89 -4.22
N THR A 130 6.68 8.35 -3.41
CA THR A 130 6.37 6.92 -3.35
C THR A 130 5.17 6.62 -4.23
N THR A 131 5.25 5.50 -4.95
CA THR A 131 4.27 5.07 -5.94
C THR A 131 3.86 3.63 -5.67
N ALA A 132 2.55 3.38 -5.68
CA ALA A 132 1.94 2.05 -5.69
C ALA A 132 1.40 1.72 -7.08
N GLU A 133 1.85 0.59 -7.65
CA GLU A 133 1.37 0.05 -8.93
C GLU A 133 0.73 -1.33 -8.74
N PRO A 134 -0.49 -1.58 -9.26
CA PRO A 134 -1.09 -2.91 -9.19
C PRO A 134 -0.25 -3.92 -9.97
N GLU A 135 0.07 -5.05 -9.35
CA GLU A 135 0.91 -6.08 -9.96
C GLU A 135 0.12 -7.34 -10.32
N SER A 136 -0.59 -7.92 -9.33
CA SER A 136 -1.32 -9.18 -9.53
C SER A 136 -2.46 -9.38 -8.53
N LEU A 137 -3.50 -10.10 -8.94
CA LEU A 137 -4.57 -10.58 -8.07
C LEU A 137 -4.39 -12.08 -7.86
N ARG A 138 -4.13 -12.49 -6.63
CA ARG A 138 -4.20 -13.90 -6.24
C ARG A 138 -5.63 -14.26 -5.87
N ILE A 139 -6.18 -15.31 -6.48
CA ILE A 139 -7.48 -15.87 -6.16
C ILE A 139 -7.34 -17.19 -5.40
N GLU A 140 -8.12 -17.34 -4.35
CA GLU A 140 -8.17 -18.52 -3.50
C GLU A 140 -9.63 -18.95 -3.38
N PRO A 141 -10.01 -20.10 -3.96
CA PRO A 141 -11.41 -20.49 -4.16
C PRO A 141 -12.12 -20.91 -2.87
N GLY A 142 -11.42 -21.02 -1.74
CA GLY A 142 -12.00 -21.46 -0.47
C GLY A 142 -12.31 -22.95 -0.40
N THR A 143 -11.85 -23.74 -1.36
CA THR A 143 -11.93 -25.21 -1.38
C THR A 143 -10.78 -25.79 -2.21
N ALA A 144 -10.37 -27.03 -1.92
CA ALA A 144 -9.44 -27.78 -2.76
C ALA A 144 -10.12 -28.37 -4.01
N ASP A 145 -11.45 -28.52 -3.98
CA ASP A 145 -12.25 -29.06 -5.09
C ASP A 145 -12.61 -27.95 -6.12
N ALA A 146 -11.61 -27.18 -6.53
CA ALA A 146 -11.73 -26.13 -7.53
C ALA A 146 -10.46 -25.97 -8.36
N GLU A 147 -10.63 -25.70 -9.65
CA GLU A 147 -9.55 -25.32 -10.55
C GLU A 147 -9.52 -23.79 -10.68
N VAL A 148 -8.33 -23.19 -10.54
CA VAL A 148 -8.13 -21.75 -10.70
C VAL A 148 -7.49 -21.44 -12.05
N TYR A 149 -7.84 -20.28 -12.60
CA TYR A 149 -7.27 -19.76 -13.85
C TYR A 149 -6.63 -18.40 -13.59
N PRO A 150 -5.36 -18.20 -13.99
CA PRO A 150 -4.44 -19.23 -14.48
C PRO A 150 -4.16 -20.27 -13.37
N ALA A 151 -3.58 -21.42 -13.71
CA ALA A 151 -3.33 -22.52 -12.77
C ALA A 151 -2.48 -22.12 -11.54
N SER A 152 -1.73 -21.02 -11.62
CA SER A 152 -1.00 -20.44 -10.47
C SER A 152 -1.91 -19.79 -9.42
N GLY A 153 -3.17 -19.54 -9.77
CA GLY A 153 -4.11 -18.70 -9.02
C GLY A 153 -3.73 -17.23 -8.99
N SER A 154 -2.70 -16.80 -9.74
CA SER A 154 -2.23 -15.41 -9.76
C SER A 154 -2.47 -14.78 -11.12
N CYS A 155 -3.38 -13.82 -11.16
CA CYS A 155 -3.77 -13.07 -12.34
C CYS A 155 -2.93 -11.80 -12.43
N SER A 156 -1.93 -11.78 -13.30
CA SER A 156 -1.06 -10.62 -13.50
C SER A 156 -1.76 -9.48 -14.24
N LEU A 157 -1.27 -8.26 -14.05
CA LEU A 157 -1.67 -7.11 -14.85
C LEU A 157 -1.38 -7.37 -16.34
N ALA A 158 -2.41 -7.27 -17.19
CA ALA A 158 -2.27 -7.48 -18.62
C ALA A 158 -1.36 -6.41 -19.24
N LYS A 159 -0.33 -6.84 -19.98
CA LYS A 159 0.59 -5.96 -20.72
C LYS A 159 -0.13 -5.02 -21.70
N ARG A 160 -1.26 -5.46 -22.27
CA ARG A 160 -2.09 -4.65 -23.17
C ARG A 160 -3.39 -4.27 -22.47
N GLY A 161 -3.68 -2.97 -22.40
CA GLY A 161 -4.92 -2.47 -21.82
C GLY A 161 -4.99 -2.47 -20.28
N GLY A 162 -3.90 -2.82 -19.58
CA GLY A 162 -3.64 -2.45 -18.18
C GLY A 162 -4.69 -2.89 -17.15
N GLY A 163 -5.21 -4.12 -17.22
CA GLY A 163 -6.10 -4.64 -16.17
C GLY A 163 -5.83 -6.09 -15.81
N ILE A 164 -6.36 -6.48 -14.65
CA ILE A 164 -6.27 -7.83 -14.13
C ILE A 164 -7.55 -8.59 -14.46
N GLY A 165 -7.41 -9.72 -15.15
CA GLY A 165 -8.52 -10.46 -15.74
C GLY A 165 -9.14 -9.76 -16.94
N GLU A 166 -10.32 -10.19 -17.33
CA GLU A 166 -11.09 -9.59 -18.43
C GLU A 166 -12.59 -9.58 -18.08
N PRO A 167 -13.29 -8.46 -18.25
CA PRO A 167 -14.74 -8.43 -18.12
C PRO A 167 -15.41 -9.46 -19.03
N TYR A 168 -16.30 -10.28 -18.45
CA TYR A 168 -17.06 -11.25 -19.22
C TYR A 168 -17.95 -10.53 -20.25
N ALA A 169 -17.99 -11.08 -21.46
CA ALA A 169 -18.85 -10.60 -22.54
C ALA A 169 -19.68 -11.77 -23.10
N ARG A 170 -20.89 -11.48 -23.58
CA ARG A 170 -21.74 -12.49 -24.25
C ARG A 170 -20.95 -13.14 -25.40
N GLY A 171 -21.10 -14.46 -25.55
CA GLY A 171 -20.35 -15.26 -26.54
C GLY A 171 -19.02 -15.84 -26.03
N LYS A 172 -18.62 -15.58 -24.79
CA LYS A 172 -17.40 -16.15 -24.18
C LYS A 172 -17.64 -17.34 -23.26
N ALA A 173 -18.86 -17.90 -23.24
CA ALA A 173 -19.23 -19.00 -22.34
C ALA A 173 -18.31 -20.24 -22.48
N ASN A 174 -17.81 -20.51 -23.70
CA ASN A 174 -16.94 -21.65 -23.99
C ASN A 174 -15.44 -21.32 -23.89
N ARG A 175 -15.07 -20.15 -23.35
CA ARG A 175 -13.66 -19.75 -23.21
C ARG A 175 -13.20 -19.91 -21.77
N VAL A 176 -11.95 -20.34 -21.62
CA VAL A 176 -11.26 -20.30 -20.33
C VAL A 176 -11.03 -18.84 -19.94
N PRO A 177 -11.44 -18.42 -18.74
CA PRO A 177 -11.21 -17.05 -18.29
C PRO A 177 -9.71 -16.80 -18.10
N PRO A 178 -9.20 -15.59 -18.41
CA PRO A 178 -7.82 -15.23 -18.10
C PRO A 178 -7.57 -15.13 -16.59
N CYS A 179 -8.63 -14.92 -15.81
CA CYS A 179 -8.63 -14.96 -14.36
C CYS A 179 -9.99 -15.51 -13.89
N GLY A 180 -10.02 -16.55 -13.07
CA GLY A 180 -11.29 -17.16 -12.66
C GLY A 180 -11.14 -18.49 -11.93
N VAL A 181 -12.28 -19.13 -11.67
CA VAL A 181 -12.36 -20.40 -10.94
C VAL A 181 -13.45 -21.29 -11.52
N THR A 182 -13.20 -22.59 -11.63
CA THR A 182 -14.22 -23.63 -11.86
C THR A 182 -14.32 -24.49 -10.61
N TYR A 183 -15.51 -24.54 -10.00
CA TYR A 183 -15.76 -25.43 -8.87
C TYR A 183 -16.17 -26.82 -9.36
N MET A 184 -15.60 -27.86 -8.76
CA MET A 184 -15.85 -29.25 -9.15
C MET A 184 -16.95 -29.91 -8.29
N ARG A 185 -17.31 -29.28 -7.16
CA ARG A 185 -18.38 -29.72 -6.27
C ARG A 185 -19.15 -28.56 -5.67
N SER A 186 -20.43 -28.77 -5.39
CA SER A 186 -21.24 -27.84 -4.59
C SER A 186 -20.85 -27.95 -3.10
N PRO A 187 -20.84 -26.85 -2.33
CA PRO A 187 -20.62 -26.88 -0.88
C PRO A 187 -21.81 -27.48 -0.11
N GLY A 188 -22.90 -27.85 -0.79
CA GLY A 188 -24.15 -28.33 -0.20
C GLY A 188 -25.25 -27.27 -0.19
N ALA A 189 -26.46 -27.70 0.17
CA ALA A 189 -27.62 -26.81 0.22
C ALA A 189 -27.39 -25.67 1.23
N ASN A 190 -27.65 -24.44 0.80
CA ASN A 190 -27.48 -23.20 1.58
C ASN A 190 -26.04 -22.90 2.05
N ALA A 191 -25.03 -23.58 1.51
CA ALA A 191 -23.62 -23.32 1.79
C ALA A 191 -22.96 -22.51 0.65
N THR A 192 -21.85 -21.85 0.97
CA THR A 192 -21.08 -21.02 0.01
C THR A 192 -19.59 -21.24 0.20
N TYR A 193 -18.80 -21.14 -0.88
CA TYR A 193 -17.36 -21.04 -0.75
C TYR A 193 -16.92 -19.60 -0.48
N ALA A 194 -15.86 -19.44 0.31
CA ALA A 194 -15.25 -18.15 0.60
C ALA A 194 -14.14 -17.87 -0.43
N LEU A 195 -14.52 -17.30 -1.58
CA LEU A 195 -13.57 -16.87 -2.59
C LEU A 195 -12.83 -15.63 -2.08
N ARG A 196 -11.52 -15.77 -1.82
CA ARG A 196 -10.65 -14.65 -1.45
C ARG A 196 -9.88 -14.18 -2.68
N GLY A 197 -9.81 -12.87 -2.88
CA GLY A 197 -8.88 -12.28 -3.83
C GLY A 197 -7.99 -11.27 -3.14
N THR A 198 -6.68 -11.43 -3.30
CA THR A 198 -5.64 -10.60 -2.70
C THR A 198 -4.88 -9.88 -3.80
N LEU A 199 -5.01 -8.55 -3.84
CA LEU A 199 -4.33 -7.68 -4.79
C LEU A 199 -2.98 -7.27 -4.21
N THR A 200 -1.91 -7.58 -4.94
CA THR A 200 -0.55 -7.17 -4.63
C THR A 200 -0.18 -5.90 -5.39
N TRP A 201 0.42 -4.95 -4.69
CA TRP A 201 0.90 -3.68 -5.18
C TRP A 201 2.42 -3.64 -5.07
N LYS A 202 3.07 -3.36 -6.19
CA LYS A 202 4.50 -3.08 -6.23
C LYS A 202 4.72 -1.63 -5.85
N ILE A 203 5.70 -1.38 -4.99
CA ILE A 203 5.98 -0.07 -4.44
C ILE A 203 7.37 0.37 -4.87
N SER A 204 7.44 1.55 -5.48
CA SER A 204 8.70 2.19 -5.87
C SER A 204 8.72 3.64 -5.42
N TRP A 205 9.91 4.20 -5.26
CA TRP A 205 10.06 5.61 -4.93
C TRP A 205 11.23 6.25 -5.65
N SER A 206 11.16 7.57 -5.78
CA SER A 206 12.20 8.43 -6.35
C SER A 206 12.22 9.76 -5.61
N SER A 207 13.39 10.40 -5.52
CA SER A 207 13.57 11.64 -4.77
C SER A 207 14.13 12.79 -5.60
N SER A 208 14.09 14.00 -5.02
CA SER A 208 14.69 15.20 -5.63
C SER A 208 16.22 15.14 -5.73
N THR A 209 16.89 14.24 -5.00
CA THR A 209 18.35 14.02 -5.08
C THR A 209 18.74 13.00 -6.15
N GLY A 210 17.75 12.38 -6.83
CA GLY A 210 17.96 11.31 -7.80
C GLY A 210 18.08 9.92 -7.19
N GLU A 211 18.08 9.80 -5.86
CA GLU A 211 17.98 8.52 -5.16
C GLU A 211 16.58 7.91 -5.34
N GLY A 212 16.50 6.59 -5.27
CA GLY A 212 15.25 5.87 -5.40
C GLY A 212 15.44 4.38 -5.16
N GLY A 213 14.33 3.66 -5.16
CA GLY A 213 14.36 2.23 -4.89
C GLY A 213 12.96 1.62 -4.85
N THR A 214 12.89 0.45 -4.23
CA THR A 214 11.63 -0.25 -3.95
C THR A 214 11.39 -0.33 -2.46
N LEU A 215 10.13 -0.32 -2.06
CA LEU A 215 9.69 -0.57 -0.70
C LEU A 215 8.93 -1.90 -0.64
N PRO A 216 8.70 -2.47 0.57
CA PRO A 216 7.94 -3.69 0.72
C PRO A 216 6.59 -3.62 -0.03
N PRO A 217 6.21 -4.67 -0.78
CA PRO A 217 4.94 -4.68 -1.51
C PRO A 217 3.76 -4.64 -0.54
N GLY A 218 2.69 -3.96 -0.95
CA GLY A 218 1.42 -3.94 -0.22
C GLY A 218 0.47 -5.02 -0.72
N SER A 219 -0.30 -5.65 0.16
CA SER A 219 -1.30 -6.64 -0.22
C SER A 219 -2.64 -6.38 0.47
N PHE A 220 -3.70 -6.23 -0.32
CA PHE A 220 -5.05 -5.99 0.18
C PHE A 220 -6.01 -7.06 -0.35
N GLY A 221 -6.68 -7.74 0.56
CA GLY A 221 -7.60 -8.83 0.23
C GLY A 221 -9.05 -8.49 0.50
N ALA A 222 -9.95 -9.12 -0.25
CA ALA A 222 -11.37 -9.19 0.08
C ALA A 222 -11.88 -10.62 -0.13
N THR A 223 -12.92 -10.96 0.63
CA THR A 223 -13.57 -12.27 0.56
C THR A 223 -15.01 -12.10 0.13
N GLN A 224 -15.43 -12.87 -0.86
CA GLN A 224 -16.81 -12.95 -1.34
C GLN A 224 -17.34 -14.36 -1.16
N ARG A 225 -18.58 -14.48 -0.67
CA ARG A 225 -19.27 -15.76 -0.54
C ARG A 225 -19.91 -16.14 -1.88
N ILE A 226 -19.54 -17.29 -2.42
CA ILE A 226 -20.01 -17.77 -3.72
C ILE A 226 -20.92 -18.99 -3.52
N PRO A 227 -22.23 -18.89 -3.81
CA PRO A 227 -23.08 -20.07 -3.90
C PRO A 227 -22.72 -20.85 -5.16
N VAL A 228 -22.60 -22.17 -5.01
CA VAL A 228 -22.31 -23.08 -6.12
C VAL A 228 -23.38 -24.15 -6.19
N GLN A 229 -24.06 -24.23 -7.32
CA GLN A 229 -25.11 -25.22 -7.57
C GLN A 229 -24.63 -26.31 -8.52
N GLU A 230 -25.21 -27.48 -8.38
CA GLU A 230 -25.03 -28.59 -9.31
C GLU A 230 -26.32 -28.77 -10.12
N ILE A 231 -26.19 -28.92 -11.44
CA ILE A 231 -27.33 -29.18 -12.31
C ILE A 231 -27.32 -30.67 -12.66
N GLN A 232 -28.33 -31.37 -12.19
CA GLN A 232 -28.56 -32.78 -12.49
C GLN A 232 -29.69 -32.88 -13.52
N SER A 233 -29.40 -33.40 -14.71
CA SER A 233 -30.43 -33.68 -15.72
C SER A 233 -31.02 -35.06 -15.48
N VAL A 234 -32.32 -35.14 -15.20
CA VAL A 234 -33.04 -36.41 -15.20
C VAL A 234 -33.51 -36.68 -16.62
N ASN A 235 -32.89 -37.64 -17.29
CA ASN A 235 -33.39 -38.15 -18.57
C ASN A 235 -34.55 -39.11 -18.26
N ARG A 236 -35.75 -38.81 -18.74
CA ARG A 236 -36.91 -39.70 -18.67
C ARG A 236 -37.07 -40.46 -19.97
#